data_AF-A0ABD6MKD8-F1
#
_entry.id   AF-A0ABD6MKD8-F1
#
_cell.length_a   1.000
_cell.length_b   1.000
_cell.length_c   1.000
_cell.angle_alpha   90.00
_cell.angle_beta   90.00
_cell.angle_gamma   90.00
#
_symmetry.space_group_name_H-M   'P 1'
#
loop_
_entity.id
_entity.type
_entity.pdbx_description
1 polymer ?
#
loop_
_entity_poly.entity_id
_entity_poly.type
_entity_poly.pdbx_seq_one_letter_code
_entity_poly.pdbx_strand_id
1 'polypeptide(L)'
;MSDVETALAITTRVLVLGVIGAVPAIAFAAAESKVGRWRRRQVDRVRTLRRRLAVRLARHTLTQADEAISPVLPDNGLHTRPLIEQSITRWWHEAVIGLPAGLIFMAFFGYLASYAVEVSEVIRRPLPPPNANPQAGVGDYSGLDPLASLYAGTRDAVLFIVDQAEDLVHRLQQLWGQPWEKPWDTATTLVFLMLVYVVIDMARRILPVILAVFGVAHRKKESTGGLPPSLRSGLSVMFAPAVDNHDEQQYRPVAVILSYATGAARAHQEMGERSPLDARRVSVRGVERVVRRAWKVRHGKPKPPHRRELKTHAAKVVGALRRAEERQYTDEDPGMALKDLTEMLLTIAERYAEGRTGQLLDDVDEIEPVTDRTALRVAGAVAVFLLILFGAPMLGLPDSVTGSLQGIAAIAAVALFFNHRYNATDLVDIFRGADRK
;
A
#
# COMPACT_ATOMS: atom_id res chain seq x y z
N MET A 1 -27.34 -40.70 -61.77
CA MET A 1 -26.85 -39.56 -60.98
C MET A 1 -27.23 -39.85 -59.55
N SER A 2 -26.22 -40.16 -58.78
CA SER A 2 -26.12 -41.39 -58.01
C SER A 2 -25.78 -41.10 -56.56
N ASP A 3 -25.95 -42.09 -55.67
CA ASP A 3 -25.53 -42.07 -54.27
C ASP A 3 -24.09 -41.54 -54.05
N VAL A 4 -23.27 -41.55 -55.10
CA VAL A 4 -21.94 -40.93 -55.16
C VAL A 4 -22.00 -39.41 -54.97
N GLU A 5 -22.95 -38.68 -55.56
CA GLU A 5 -23.08 -37.22 -55.38
C GLU A 5 -23.54 -36.86 -53.97
N THR A 6 -24.43 -37.66 -53.37
CA THR A 6 -24.89 -37.47 -51.99
C THR A 6 -23.78 -37.80 -50.99
N ALA A 7 -23.02 -38.87 -51.22
CA ALA A 7 -21.85 -39.20 -50.42
C ALA A 7 -20.76 -38.14 -50.54
N LEU A 8 -20.52 -37.59 -51.75
CA LEU A 8 -19.55 -36.51 -51.96
C LEU A 8 -19.99 -35.22 -51.25
N ALA A 9 -21.29 -34.87 -51.29
CA ALA A 9 -21.83 -33.70 -50.62
C ALA A 9 -21.74 -33.80 -49.09
N ILE A 10 -22.02 -34.98 -48.51
CA ILE A 10 -21.90 -35.22 -47.07
C ILE A 10 -20.43 -35.19 -46.65
N THR A 11 -19.55 -35.85 -47.41
CA THR A 11 -18.11 -35.88 -47.11
C THR A 11 -17.48 -34.49 -47.21
N THR A 12 -17.88 -33.70 -48.20
CA THR A 12 -17.42 -32.30 -48.36
C THR A 12 -17.92 -31.42 -47.21
N ARG A 13 -19.16 -31.58 -46.77
CA ARG A 13 -19.69 -30.83 -45.60
C ARG A 13 -18.98 -31.20 -44.29
N VAL A 14 -18.66 -32.48 -44.09
CA VAL A 14 -17.91 -32.95 -42.91
C VAL A 14 -16.46 -32.44 -42.92
N LEU A 15 -15.81 -32.42 -44.09
CA LEU A 15 -14.47 -31.86 -44.26
C LEU A 15 -14.44 -30.34 -44.04
N VAL A 16 -15.42 -29.62 -44.59
CA VAL A 16 -15.52 -28.16 -44.41
C VAL A 16 -15.80 -27.80 -42.95
N LEU A 17 -16.70 -28.53 -42.26
CA LEU A 17 -16.95 -28.32 -40.82
C LEU A 17 -15.74 -28.71 -39.95
N GLY A 18 -15.01 -29.78 -40.31
CA GLY A 18 -13.79 -30.18 -39.63
C GLY A 18 -12.66 -29.15 -39.78
N VAL A 19 -12.50 -28.58 -40.97
CA VAL A 19 -11.48 -27.53 -41.24
C VAL A 19 -11.87 -26.20 -40.59
N ILE A 20 -13.15 -25.81 -40.63
CA ILE A 20 -13.65 -24.59 -39.96
C ILE A 20 -13.57 -24.72 -38.43
N GLY A 21 -13.69 -25.92 -37.86
CA GLY A 21 -13.49 -26.16 -36.43
C GLY A 21 -12.01 -26.27 -36.01
N ALA A 22 -11.15 -26.86 -36.85
CA ALA A 22 -9.75 -27.09 -36.53
C ALA A 22 -8.87 -25.84 -36.68
N VAL A 23 -9.18 -24.95 -37.64
CA VAL A 23 -8.39 -23.74 -37.88
C VAL A 23 -8.44 -22.75 -36.69
N PRO A 24 -9.61 -22.44 -36.07
CA PRO A 24 -9.67 -21.64 -34.86
C PRO A 24 -8.96 -22.29 -33.67
N ALA A 25 -9.02 -23.62 -33.52
CA ALA A 25 -8.35 -24.32 -32.43
C ALA A 25 -6.83 -24.30 -32.57
N ILE A 26 -6.30 -24.48 -33.79
CA ILE A 26 -4.86 -24.36 -34.08
C ILE A 26 -4.40 -22.90 -33.99
N ALA A 27 -5.22 -21.94 -34.45
CA ALA A 27 -4.94 -20.52 -34.30
C ALA A 27 -4.97 -20.08 -32.82
N PHE A 28 -5.88 -20.63 -32.00
CA PHE A 28 -5.96 -20.39 -30.57
C PHE A 28 -4.77 -21.02 -29.83
N ALA A 29 -4.37 -22.25 -30.17
CA ALA A 29 -3.19 -22.89 -29.59
C ALA A 29 -1.86 -22.22 -30.02
N ALA A 30 -1.76 -21.78 -31.28
CA ALA A 30 -0.64 -21.00 -31.77
C ALA A 30 -0.60 -19.60 -31.12
N ALA A 31 -1.76 -18.98 -30.93
CA ALA A 31 -1.91 -17.74 -30.16
C ALA A 31 -1.53 -17.97 -28.69
N GLU A 32 -1.91 -19.08 -28.07
CA GLU A 32 -1.56 -19.42 -26.68
C GLU A 32 -0.04 -19.57 -26.50
N SER A 33 0.66 -20.16 -27.47
CA SER A 33 2.12 -20.25 -27.47
C SER A 33 2.81 -18.89 -27.65
N LYS A 34 2.25 -18.00 -28.48
CA LYS A 34 2.75 -16.64 -28.72
C LYS A 34 2.43 -15.72 -27.53
N VAL A 35 1.22 -15.80 -26.99
CA VAL A 35 0.74 -15.09 -25.80
C VAL A 35 1.53 -15.54 -24.57
N GLY A 36 1.83 -16.83 -24.42
CA GLY A 36 2.67 -17.34 -23.34
C GLY A 36 4.10 -16.80 -23.41
N ARG A 37 4.72 -16.75 -24.60
CA ARG A 37 6.03 -16.12 -24.80
C ARG A 37 6.00 -14.62 -24.56
N TRP A 38 4.99 -13.93 -25.08
CA TRP A 38 4.79 -12.49 -24.86
C TRP A 38 4.61 -12.19 -23.37
N ARG A 39 3.77 -12.97 -22.67
CA ARG A 39 3.53 -12.86 -21.22
C ARG A 39 4.82 -13.04 -20.44
N ARG A 40 5.62 -14.07 -20.72
CA ARG A 40 6.93 -14.26 -20.07
C ARG A 40 7.85 -13.05 -20.28
N ARG A 41 7.95 -12.56 -21.52
CA ARG A 41 8.73 -11.34 -21.83
C ARG A 41 8.22 -10.11 -21.07
N GLN A 42 6.91 -9.92 -20.95
CA GLN A 42 6.34 -8.80 -20.19
C GLN A 42 6.59 -8.94 -18.69
N VAL A 43 6.44 -10.15 -18.13
CA VAL A 43 6.76 -10.42 -16.72
C VAL A 43 8.23 -10.11 -16.43
N ASP A 44 9.15 -10.51 -17.29
CA ASP A 44 10.58 -10.23 -17.10
C ASP A 44 10.91 -8.74 -17.26
N ARG A 45 10.25 -8.04 -18.20
CA ARG A 45 10.36 -6.57 -18.34
C ARG A 45 9.84 -5.86 -17.09
N VAL A 46 8.66 -6.24 -16.59
CA VAL A 46 8.07 -5.64 -15.38
C VAL A 46 8.96 -5.91 -14.16
N ARG A 47 9.49 -7.12 -14.00
CA ARG A 47 10.45 -7.44 -12.93
C ARG A 47 11.71 -6.57 -13.01
N THR A 48 12.26 -6.39 -14.21
CA THR A 48 13.43 -5.53 -14.42
C THR A 48 13.14 -4.07 -14.10
N LEU A 49 11.98 -3.56 -14.53
CA LEU A 49 11.53 -2.20 -14.22
C LEU A 49 11.32 -1.99 -12.72
N ARG A 50 10.66 -2.93 -12.03
CA ARG A 50 10.48 -2.91 -10.58
C ARG A 50 11.81 -2.87 -9.84
N ARG A 51 12.78 -3.69 -10.24
CA ARG A 51 14.12 -3.69 -9.64
C ARG A 51 14.83 -2.35 -9.83
N ARG A 52 14.76 -1.77 -11.04
CA ARG A 52 15.34 -0.44 -11.32
C ARG A 52 14.66 0.66 -10.49
N LEU A 53 13.34 0.61 -10.37
CA LEU A 53 12.57 1.57 -9.57
C LEU A 53 12.93 1.47 -8.09
N ALA A 54 12.98 0.26 -7.53
CA ALA A 54 13.38 0.03 -6.14
C ALA A 54 14.78 0.59 -5.84
N VAL A 55 15.77 0.33 -6.71
CA VAL A 55 17.14 0.88 -6.55
C VAL A 55 17.13 2.40 -6.64
N ARG A 56 16.35 2.99 -7.54
CA ARG A 56 16.25 4.46 -7.68
C ARG A 56 15.62 5.09 -6.43
N LEU A 57 14.55 4.52 -5.91
CA LEU A 57 13.87 5.00 -4.70
C LEU A 57 14.75 4.84 -3.45
N ALA A 58 15.46 3.71 -3.34
CA ALA A 58 16.42 3.49 -2.27
C ALA A 58 17.55 4.51 -2.31
N ARG A 59 18.17 4.73 -3.48
CA ARG A 59 19.20 5.75 -3.65
C ARG A 59 18.69 7.14 -3.29
N HIS A 60 17.50 7.51 -3.76
CA HIS A 60 16.92 8.82 -3.44
C HIS A 60 16.68 8.99 -1.93
N THR A 61 16.16 7.96 -1.26
CA THR A 61 15.94 7.97 0.21
C THR A 61 17.27 8.11 0.95
N LEU A 62 18.30 7.38 0.54
CA LEU A 62 19.63 7.42 1.14
C LEU A 62 20.31 8.77 0.92
N THR A 63 20.23 9.33 -0.29
CA THR A 63 20.76 10.68 -0.58
C THR A 63 20.08 11.74 0.28
N GLN A 64 18.74 11.73 0.38
CA GLN A 64 18.03 12.69 1.23
C GLN A 64 18.35 12.52 2.73
N ALA A 65 18.59 11.30 3.17
CA ALA A 65 19.00 11.03 4.54
C ALA A 65 20.42 11.52 4.79
N ASP A 66 21.33 11.26 3.85
CA ASP A 66 22.74 11.65 3.91
C ASP A 66 22.92 13.17 3.90
N GLU A 67 22.22 13.89 3.02
CA GLU A 67 22.22 15.36 2.98
C GLU A 67 21.78 15.99 4.31
N ALA A 68 20.84 15.37 5.01
CA ALA A 68 20.38 15.84 6.31
C ALA A 68 21.34 15.45 7.46
N ILE A 69 21.91 14.25 7.41
CA ILE A 69 22.65 13.65 8.53
C ILE A 69 24.13 14.04 8.51
N SER A 70 24.75 14.10 7.35
CA SER A 70 26.19 14.34 7.18
C SER A 70 26.65 15.65 7.84
N PRO A 71 25.92 16.78 7.75
CA PRO A 71 26.30 18.01 8.45
C PRO A 71 26.22 17.93 9.98
N VAL A 72 25.37 17.03 10.52
CA VAL A 72 25.16 16.87 11.97
C VAL A 72 26.16 15.89 12.57
N LEU A 73 26.54 14.85 11.80
CA LEU A 73 27.44 13.77 12.21
C LEU A 73 28.51 13.52 11.12
N PRO A 74 29.56 14.36 11.04
CA PRO A 74 30.56 14.27 9.99
C PRO A 74 31.36 12.96 10.04
N ASP A 75 31.73 12.50 11.24
CA ASP A 75 32.60 11.33 11.43
C ASP A 75 31.80 10.00 11.50
N ASN A 76 30.54 10.06 11.91
CA ASN A 76 29.67 8.89 12.17
C ASN A 76 28.42 8.86 11.26
N GLY A 77 28.50 9.53 10.10
CA GLY A 77 27.42 9.67 9.14
C GLY A 77 27.01 8.35 8.46
N LEU A 78 26.05 8.43 7.54
CA LEU A 78 25.43 7.27 6.89
C LEU A 78 26.43 6.39 6.13
N HIS A 79 27.49 6.99 5.58
CA HIS A 79 28.54 6.29 4.81
C HIS A 79 29.30 5.24 5.60
N THR A 80 29.38 5.37 6.93
CA THR A 80 30.06 4.40 7.79
C THR A 80 29.22 3.12 8.01
N ARG A 81 27.96 3.10 7.53
CA ARG A 81 26.94 2.11 7.92
C ARG A 81 26.35 1.37 6.70
N PRO A 82 27.14 0.55 5.98
CA PRO A 82 26.71 -0.08 4.71
C PRO A 82 25.50 -1.02 4.87
N LEU A 83 25.27 -1.56 6.07
CA LEU A 83 24.12 -2.43 6.36
C LEU A 83 22.78 -1.67 6.33
N ILE A 84 22.79 -0.36 6.60
CA ILE A 84 21.60 0.48 6.46
C ILE A 84 21.24 0.58 4.97
N GLU A 85 22.19 0.90 4.10
CA GLU A 85 21.97 0.97 2.64
C GLU A 85 21.41 -0.35 2.08
N GLN A 86 22.01 -1.48 2.48
CA GLN A 86 21.53 -2.80 2.05
C GLN A 86 20.09 -3.06 2.53
N SER A 87 19.77 -2.71 3.78
CA SER A 87 18.44 -2.89 4.36
C SER A 87 17.39 -2.01 3.70
N ILE A 88 17.70 -0.74 3.41
CA ILE A 88 16.81 0.18 2.70
C ILE A 88 16.56 -0.30 1.27
N THR A 89 17.60 -0.77 0.58
CA THR A 89 17.47 -1.31 -0.79
C THR A 89 16.58 -2.55 -0.82
N ARG A 90 16.77 -3.48 0.15
CA ARG A 90 15.91 -4.66 0.30
C ARG A 90 14.47 -4.28 0.64
N TRP A 91 14.28 -3.34 1.57
CA TRP A 91 12.94 -2.87 1.92
C TRP A 91 12.20 -2.27 0.72
N TRP A 92 12.85 -1.40 -0.07
CA TRP A 92 12.25 -0.85 -1.29
C TRP A 92 12.00 -1.93 -2.35
N HIS A 93 12.87 -2.94 -2.45
CA HIS A 93 12.66 -4.07 -3.35
C HIS A 93 11.36 -4.80 -3.01
N GLU A 94 11.17 -5.15 -1.74
CA GLU A 94 9.96 -5.83 -1.27
C GLU A 94 8.73 -4.95 -1.35
N ALA A 95 8.82 -3.67 -0.97
CA ALA A 95 7.71 -2.73 -1.07
C ALA A 95 7.22 -2.55 -2.52
N VAL A 96 8.14 -2.42 -3.49
CA VAL A 96 7.80 -2.28 -4.91
C VAL A 96 7.30 -3.60 -5.51
N ILE A 97 7.78 -4.75 -5.03
CA ILE A 97 7.28 -6.07 -5.44
C ILE A 97 5.88 -6.33 -4.88
N GLY A 98 5.65 -5.94 -3.62
CA GLY A 98 4.40 -6.02 -2.88
C GLY A 98 3.29 -5.13 -3.45
N LEU A 99 3.63 -4.10 -4.22
CA LEU A 99 2.64 -3.37 -5.01
C LEU A 99 1.90 -4.36 -5.91
N PRO A 100 0.58 -4.53 -5.72
CA PRO A 100 -0.19 -5.50 -6.48
C PRO A 100 0.03 -5.21 -7.95
N ALA A 101 0.32 -6.25 -8.73
CA ALA A 101 0.51 -6.10 -10.17
C ALA A 101 -0.65 -5.30 -10.78
N GLY A 102 -1.87 -5.43 -10.24
CA GLY A 102 -3.04 -4.62 -10.59
C GLY A 102 -2.87 -3.11 -10.41
N LEU A 103 -2.16 -2.59 -9.41
CA LEU A 103 -1.93 -1.13 -9.28
C LEU A 103 -0.96 -0.62 -10.36
N ILE A 104 0.10 -1.39 -10.63
CA ILE A 104 1.04 -1.06 -11.72
C ILE A 104 0.37 -1.26 -13.08
N PHE A 105 -0.50 -2.26 -13.21
CA PHE A 105 -1.29 -2.51 -14.42
C PHE A 105 -2.35 -1.41 -14.60
N MET A 106 -2.98 -0.92 -13.53
CA MET A 106 -3.90 0.22 -13.57
C MET A 106 -3.16 1.51 -13.95
N ALA A 107 -1.96 1.77 -13.40
CA ALA A 107 -1.14 2.90 -13.82
C ALA A 107 -0.68 2.76 -15.27
N PHE A 108 -0.32 1.55 -15.70
CA PHE A 108 0.07 1.24 -17.07
C PHE A 108 -1.10 1.30 -18.05
N PHE A 109 -2.31 0.89 -17.65
CA PHE A 109 -3.54 1.00 -18.44
C PHE A 109 -4.09 2.41 -18.43
N GLY A 110 -3.91 3.18 -17.36
CA GLY A 110 -4.17 4.62 -17.35
C GLY A 110 -3.22 5.35 -18.32
N TYR A 111 -1.94 4.96 -18.32
CA TYR A 111 -0.95 5.45 -19.28
C TYR A 111 -1.27 5.00 -20.73
N LEU A 112 -1.60 3.74 -20.95
CA LEU A 112 -2.04 3.22 -22.26
C LEU A 112 -3.37 3.83 -22.69
N ALA A 113 -4.29 4.13 -21.78
CA ALA A 113 -5.54 4.82 -22.08
C ALA A 113 -5.23 6.26 -22.52
N SER A 114 -4.30 6.95 -21.84
CA SER A 114 -3.83 8.26 -22.30
C SER A 114 -3.16 8.20 -23.68
N TYR A 115 -2.52 7.08 -24.04
CA TYR A 115 -1.97 6.81 -25.38
C TYR A 115 -3.03 6.35 -26.39
N ALA A 116 -4.10 5.70 -25.93
CA ALA A 116 -5.22 5.24 -26.74
C ALA A 116 -6.05 6.43 -27.23
N VAL A 117 -6.04 7.56 -26.50
CA VAL A 117 -6.60 8.83 -26.97
C VAL A 117 -5.93 9.27 -28.28
N GLU A 118 -4.58 9.26 -28.36
CA GLU A 118 -3.85 9.55 -29.61
C GLU A 118 -4.14 8.53 -30.73
N VAL A 119 -4.28 7.24 -30.40
CA VAL A 119 -4.62 6.20 -31.39
C VAL A 119 -6.09 6.30 -31.84
N SER A 120 -6.99 6.76 -30.97
CA SER A 120 -8.40 6.94 -31.28
C SER A 120 -8.62 8.04 -32.31
N GLU A 121 -7.78 9.09 -32.32
CA GLU A 121 -7.80 10.12 -33.38
C GLU A 121 -7.44 9.55 -34.76
N VAL A 122 -6.54 8.55 -34.81
CA VAL A 122 -6.19 7.85 -36.05
C VAL A 122 -7.34 6.94 -36.53
N ILE A 123 -8.08 6.33 -35.61
CA ILE A 123 -9.24 5.45 -35.89
C ILE A 123 -10.51 6.26 -36.22
N ARG A 124 -10.64 7.48 -35.69
CA ARG A 124 -11.73 8.42 -36.01
C ARG A 124 -11.62 8.99 -37.43
N ARG A 125 -10.49 8.81 -38.12
CA ARG A 125 -10.38 9.17 -39.54
C ARG A 125 -11.38 8.34 -40.34
N PRO A 126 -12.24 8.98 -41.15
CA PRO A 126 -13.19 8.25 -41.97
C PRO A 126 -12.42 7.31 -42.89
N LEU A 127 -12.81 6.02 -42.90
CA LEU A 127 -12.31 5.09 -43.91
C LEU A 127 -12.64 5.67 -45.28
N PRO A 128 -11.72 5.59 -46.26
CA PRO A 128 -12.05 5.97 -47.63
C PRO A 128 -13.28 5.18 -48.06
N PRO A 129 -14.27 5.83 -48.70
CA PRO A 129 -15.49 5.15 -49.09
C PRO A 129 -15.12 3.91 -49.90
N PRO A 130 -15.69 2.72 -49.58
CA PRO A 130 -15.40 1.51 -50.33
C PRO A 130 -15.67 1.82 -51.78
N ASN A 131 -14.66 1.65 -52.64
CA ASN A 131 -14.67 2.02 -54.06
C ASN A 131 -16.05 1.77 -54.65
N ALA A 132 -16.86 2.83 -54.70
CA ALA A 132 -18.24 2.75 -55.09
C ALA A 132 -18.19 2.55 -56.60
N ASN A 133 -18.20 1.30 -57.03
CA ASN A 133 -18.37 0.97 -58.42
C ASN A 133 -19.83 1.36 -58.75
N PRO A 134 -20.10 2.47 -59.48
CA PRO A 134 -21.42 3.08 -59.52
C PRO A 134 -22.47 2.32 -60.35
N GLN A 135 -22.19 1.07 -60.73
CA GLN A 135 -22.98 0.32 -61.72
C GLN A 135 -23.62 -0.97 -61.20
N ALA A 136 -23.55 -1.26 -59.90
CA ALA A 136 -24.30 -2.38 -59.34
C ALA A 136 -25.74 -1.93 -59.06
N GLY A 137 -26.65 -2.38 -59.91
CA GLY A 137 -28.06 -2.02 -59.91
C GLY A 137 -28.80 -2.32 -58.59
N VAL A 138 -29.85 -1.53 -58.40
CA VAL A 138 -30.82 -1.55 -57.31
C VAL A 138 -31.47 -2.93 -57.20
N GLY A 139 -30.95 -3.76 -56.31
CA GLY A 139 -31.49 -5.07 -55.97
C GLY A 139 -31.28 -5.36 -54.49
N ASP A 140 -32.34 -5.15 -53.71
CA ASP A 140 -32.64 -5.68 -52.37
C ASP A 140 -31.45 -6.18 -51.51
N TYR A 141 -30.79 -5.25 -50.79
CA TYR A 141 -29.88 -5.56 -49.68
C TYR A 141 -30.61 -5.34 -48.33
N SER A 142 -31.63 -6.15 -48.06
CA SER A 142 -32.31 -6.23 -46.76
C SER A 142 -31.70 -7.28 -45.81
N GLY A 143 -30.52 -7.81 -46.15
CA GLY A 143 -29.70 -8.62 -45.25
C GLY A 143 -28.62 -7.78 -44.58
N LEU A 144 -28.87 -7.29 -43.36
CA LEU A 144 -27.83 -6.76 -42.48
C LEU A 144 -26.72 -7.81 -42.35
N ASP A 145 -25.55 -7.55 -42.92
CA ASP A 145 -24.38 -8.41 -42.76
C ASP A 145 -24.07 -8.52 -41.26
N PRO A 146 -24.28 -9.70 -40.64
CA PRO A 146 -24.16 -9.85 -39.20
C PRO A 146 -22.73 -9.60 -38.71
N LEU A 147 -21.74 -9.68 -39.60
CA LEU A 147 -20.36 -9.32 -39.29
C LEU A 147 -20.13 -7.81 -39.30
N ALA A 148 -20.80 -7.07 -40.19
CA ALA A 148 -20.73 -5.61 -40.22
C ALA A 148 -21.43 -4.99 -39.01
N SER A 149 -22.58 -5.54 -38.58
CA SER A 149 -23.28 -5.09 -37.38
C SER A 149 -22.55 -5.48 -36.09
N LEU A 150 -21.95 -6.67 -36.04
CA LEU A 150 -21.07 -7.06 -34.94
C LEU A 150 -19.86 -6.13 -34.85
N TYR A 151 -19.17 -5.87 -35.97
CA TYR A 151 -18.00 -4.98 -36.03
C TYR A 151 -18.34 -3.54 -35.64
N ALA A 152 -19.48 -3.01 -36.08
CA ALA A 152 -19.99 -1.71 -35.67
C ALA A 152 -20.27 -1.68 -34.15
N GLY A 153 -20.93 -2.71 -33.62
CA GLY A 153 -21.19 -2.83 -32.18
C GLY A 153 -19.93 -2.95 -31.33
N THR A 154 -18.92 -3.72 -31.75
CA THR A 154 -17.63 -3.78 -31.03
C THR A 154 -16.86 -2.48 -31.14
N ARG A 155 -16.91 -1.80 -32.29
CA ARG A 155 -16.29 -0.49 -32.47
C ARG A 155 -16.92 0.54 -31.54
N ASP A 156 -18.24 0.60 -31.46
CA ASP A 156 -18.95 1.56 -30.61
C ASP A 156 -18.75 1.27 -29.11
N ALA A 157 -18.70 -0.01 -28.71
CA ALA A 157 -18.37 -0.39 -27.33
C ALA A 157 -16.92 -0.03 -26.94
N VAL A 158 -15.96 -0.22 -27.86
CA VAL A 158 -14.57 0.17 -27.65
C VAL A 158 -14.44 1.69 -27.58
N LEU A 159 -15.14 2.43 -28.45
CA LEU A 159 -15.16 3.90 -28.42
C LEU A 159 -15.79 4.43 -27.12
N PHE A 160 -16.86 3.82 -26.61
CA PHE A 160 -17.46 4.18 -25.32
C PHE A 160 -16.50 3.97 -24.14
N ILE A 161 -15.77 2.84 -24.12
CA ILE A 161 -14.78 2.57 -23.05
C ILE A 161 -13.61 3.56 -23.13
N VAL A 162 -13.17 3.91 -24.35
CA VAL A 162 -12.11 4.91 -24.56
C VAL A 162 -12.58 6.30 -24.10
N ASP A 163 -13.81 6.70 -24.42
CA ASP A 163 -14.40 7.98 -24.02
C ASP A 163 -14.53 8.12 -22.48
N GLN A 164 -14.97 7.04 -21.81
CA GLN A 164 -15.02 6.99 -20.34
C GLN A 164 -13.62 7.02 -19.69
N ALA A 165 -12.62 6.40 -20.35
CA ALA A 165 -11.25 6.43 -19.86
C ALA A 165 -10.60 7.81 -20.06
N GLU A 166 -10.93 8.50 -21.16
CA GLU A 166 -10.49 9.87 -21.46
C GLU A 166 -11.02 10.86 -20.42
N ASP A 167 -12.32 10.81 -20.08
CA ASP A 167 -12.92 11.65 -19.03
C ASP A 167 -12.26 11.39 -17.66
N LEU A 168 -11.95 10.13 -17.35
CA LEU A 168 -11.29 9.75 -16.09
C LEU A 168 -9.82 10.22 -16.02
N VAL A 169 -9.07 10.13 -17.11
CA VAL A 169 -7.69 10.65 -17.21
C VAL A 169 -7.69 12.18 -17.10
N HIS A 170 -8.64 12.85 -17.75
CA HIS A 170 -8.75 14.31 -17.72
C HIS A 170 -9.06 14.83 -16.30
N ARG A 171 -9.96 14.16 -15.57
CA ARG A 171 -10.25 14.46 -14.15
C ARG A 171 -9.03 14.21 -13.26
N LEU A 172 -8.29 13.11 -13.46
CA LEU A 172 -7.06 12.83 -12.71
C LEU A 172 -5.95 13.85 -12.99
N GLN A 173 -5.79 14.28 -14.24
CA GLN A 173 -4.84 15.33 -14.61
C GLN A 173 -5.23 16.70 -14.02
N GLN A 174 -6.52 17.06 -14.01
CA GLN A 174 -7.00 18.27 -13.33
C GLN A 174 -6.73 18.25 -11.82
N LEU A 175 -6.87 17.09 -11.17
CA LEU A 175 -6.60 16.93 -9.74
C LEU A 175 -5.11 16.98 -9.38
N TRP A 176 -4.24 16.55 -10.28
CA TRP A 176 -2.78 16.65 -10.08
C TRP A 176 -2.23 18.04 -10.43
N GLY A 177 -2.95 18.82 -11.24
CA GLY A 177 -2.56 20.17 -11.67
C GLY A 177 -3.03 21.31 -10.78
N GLN A 178 -3.99 21.09 -9.86
CA GLN A 178 -4.46 22.15 -8.95
C GLN A 178 -3.73 22.14 -7.60
N PRO A 179 -3.33 23.31 -7.08
CA PRO A 179 -2.88 23.41 -5.69
C PRO A 179 -4.00 22.96 -4.75
N TRP A 180 -3.61 22.24 -3.68
CA TRP A 180 -4.45 21.45 -2.76
C TRP A 180 -5.50 22.23 -1.93
N GLU A 181 -6.00 23.36 -2.41
CA GLU A 181 -6.82 24.30 -1.65
C GLU A 181 -8.31 23.91 -1.54
N LYS A 182 -8.78 22.90 -2.29
CA LYS A 182 -10.18 22.42 -2.24
C LYS A 182 -10.27 20.95 -1.78
N PRO A 183 -10.49 20.70 -0.47
CA PRO A 183 -10.46 19.35 0.10
C PRO A 183 -11.62 18.43 -0.35
N TRP A 184 -12.71 19.00 -0.87
CA TRP A 184 -13.90 18.23 -1.27
C TRP A 184 -13.74 17.48 -2.60
N ASP A 185 -12.97 18.00 -3.56
CA ASP A 185 -12.73 17.34 -4.85
C ASP A 185 -11.72 16.18 -4.74
N THR A 186 -10.74 16.31 -3.84
CA THR A 186 -9.80 15.24 -3.50
C THR A 186 -10.47 14.11 -2.72
N ALA A 187 -11.36 14.44 -1.79
CA ALA A 187 -12.16 13.46 -1.06
C ALA A 187 -13.06 12.65 -2.01
N THR A 188 -13.71 13.31 -2.97
CA THR A 188 -14.59 12.64 -3.95
C THR A 188 -13.81 11.68 -4.84
N THR A 189 -12.61 12.05 -5.27
CA THR A 189 -11.73 11.20 -6.08
C THR A 189 -11.19 10.01 -5.30
N LEU A 190 -10.77 10.21 -4.05
CA LEU A 190 -10.33 9.13 -3.18
C LEU A 190 -11.48 8.17 -2.86
N VAL A 191 -12.68 8.69 -2.61
CA VAL A 191 -13.90 7.88 -2.42
C VAL A 191 -14.23 7.11 -3.69
N PHE A 192 -14.10 7.71 -4.88
CA PHE A 192 -14.33 7.03 -6.15
C PHE A 192 -13.28 5.94 -6.43
N LEU A 193 -11.99 6.21 -6.23
CA LEU A 193 -10.92 5.20 -6.35
C LEU A 193 -11.09 4.07 -5.33
N MET A 194 -11.51 4.41 -4.11
CA MET A 194 -11.85 3.43 -3.08
C MET A 194 -13.07 2.59 -3.50
N LEU A 195 -14.08 3.19 -4.11
CA LEU A 195 -15.27 2.50 -4.62
C LEU A 195 -14.93 1.57 -5.78
N VAL A 196 -14.11 2.02 -6.75
CA VAL A 196 -13.57 1.18 -7.82
C VAL A 196 -12.76 0.01 -7.26
N TYR A 197 -11.92 0.25 -6.25
CA TYR A 197 -11.18 -0.80 -5.57
C TYR A 197 -12.10 -1.81 -4.87
N VAL A 198 -13.12 -1.34 -4.16
CA VAL A 198 -14.13 -2.19 -3.50
C VAL A 198 -14.91 -3.01 -4.52
N VAL A 199 -15.31 -2.43 -5.66
CA VAL A 199 -15.99 -3.16 -6.74
C VAL A 199 -15.09 -4.24 -7.34
N ILE A 200 -13.81 -3.95 -7.56
CA ILE A 200 -12.84 -4.94 -8.05
C ILE A 200 -12.62 -6.06 -7.02
N ASP A 201 -12.48 -5.73 -5.72
CA ASP A 201 -12.33 -6.73 -4.66
C ASP A 201 -13.60 -7.58 -4.49
N MET A 202 -14.77 -6.95 -4.59
CA MET A 202 -16.06 -7.62 -4.51
C MET A 202 -16.28 -8.54 -5.72
N ALA A 203 -16.00 -8.07 -6.93
CA ALA A 203 -16.00 -8.91 -8.13
C ALA A 203 -15.03 -10.09 -7.99
N ARG A 204 -13.83 -9.86 -7.44
CA ARG A 204 -12.85 -10.93 -7.18
C ARG A 204 -13.35 -12.00 -6.21
N ARG A 205 -14.16 -11.62 -5.21
CA ARG A 205 -14.76 -12.55 -4.22
C ARG A 205 -16.02 -13.24 -4.74
N ILE A 206 -16.81 -12.55 -5.57
CA ILE A 206 -18.12 -13.03 -6.04
C ILE A 206 -17.99 -13.83 -7.34
N LEU A 207 -17.05 -13.52 -8.23
CA LEU A 207 -16.85 -14.21 -9.51
C LEU A 207 -16.69 -15.74 -9.37
N PRO A 208 -15.97 -16.30 -8.37
CA PRO A 208 -15.90 -17.75 -8.15
C PRO A 208 -17.26 -18.35 -7.77
N VAL A 209 -18.08 -17.61 -7.02
CA VAL A 209 -19.42 -18.02 -6.59
C VAL A 209 -20.39 -18.00 -7.76
N ILE A 210 -20.36 -16.95 -8.60
CA ILE A 210 -21.15 -16.85 -9.83
C ILE A 210 -20.79 -17.99 -10.78
N LEU A 211 -19.50 -18.26 -11.01
CA LEU A 211 -19.06 -19.38 -11.86
C LEU A 211 -19.47 -20.76 -11.30
N ALA A 212 -19.59 -20.89 -9.98
CA ALA A 212 -20.11 -22.09 -9.33
C ALA A 212 -21.64 -22.22 -9.48
N VAL A 213 -22.40 -21.13 -9.35
CA VAL A 213 -23.87 -21.10 -9.43
C VAL A 213 -24.37 -21.28 -10.88
N PHE A 214 -23.69 -20.69 -11.87
CA PHE A 214 -24.08 -20.80 -13.29
C PHE A 214 -23.66 -22.11 -13.96
N GLY A 215 -23.26 -23.14 -13.20
CA GLY A 215 -23.09 -24.49 -13.72
C GLY A 215 -21.95 -24.68 -14.72
N VAL A 216 -21.12 -23.65 -14.98
CA VAL A 216 -19.88 -23.80 -15.77
C VAL A 216 -18.89 -24.73 -15.06
N ALA A 217 -19.06 -24.93 -13.75
CA ALA A 217 -18.35 -25.92 -12.94
C ALA A 217 -19.14 -27.21 -12.65
N HIS A 218 -20.19 -27.54 -13.42
CA HIS A 218 -20.81 -28.87 -13.37
C HIS A 218 -20.23 -29.79 -14.44
N ARG A 219 -18.98 -30.22 -14.22
CA ARG A 219 -18.52 -31.52 -14.71
C ARG A 219 -18.44 -32.47 -13.51
N LYS A 220 -19.19 -33.56 -13.66
CA LYS A 220 -19.44 -34.69 -12.76
C LYS A 220 -18.30 -34.96 -11.76
N LYS A 221 -18.66 -34.91 -10.48
CA LYS A 221 -17.84 -35.25 -9.32
C LYS A 221 -17.76 -36.78 -9.18
N GLU A 222 -17.15 -37.45 -10.16
CA GLU A 222 -16.81 -38.87 -10.09
C GLU A 222 -15.28 -39.02 -10.16
N SER A 223 -14.74 -39.49 -9.04
CA SER A 223 -13.32 -39.77 -8.77
C SER A 223 -12.37 -38.56 -8.64
N THR A 224 -11.52 -38.69 -7.63
CA THR A 224 -10.32 -37.92 -7.33
C THR A 224 -9.32 -37.95 -8.48
N GLY A 225 -9.59 -37.20 -9.53
CA GLY A 225 -8.62 -36.83 -10.57
C GLY A 225 -8.32 -35.35 -10.45
N GLY A 226 -7.08 -35.00 -10.11
CA GLY A 226 -6.65 -33.63 -9.89
C GLY A 226 -7.01 -32.70 -11.05
N LEU A 227 -7.29 -31.43 -10.72
CA LEU A 227 -7.27 -30.34 -11.71
C LEU A 227 -6.02 -30.49 -12.59
N PRO A 228 -6.15 -30.45 -13.93
CA PRO A 228 -5.00 -30.54 -14.81
C PRO A 228 -4.01 -29.43 -14.42
N PRO A 229 -2.71 -29.75 -14.24
CA PRO A 229 -1.71 -28.79 -13.74
C PRO A 229 -1.60 -27.52 -14.60
N SER A 230 -2.06 -27.56 -15.86
CA SER A 230 -2.15 -26.41 -16.76
C SER A 230 -3.15 -25.33 -16.32
N LEU A 231 -4.30 -25.69 -15.73
CA LEU A 231 -5.31 -24.71 -15.30
C LEU A 231 -5.00 -24.13 -13.90
N ARG A 232 -4.41 -24.95 -13.02
CA ARG A 232 -3.93 -24.47 -11.71
C ARG A 232 -2.78 -23.48 -11.86
N SER A 233 -1.89 -23.71 -12.84
CA SER A 233 -0.80 -22.78 -13.17
C SER A 233 -1.27 -21.51 -13.90
N GLY A 234 -2.35 -21.57 -14.69
CA GLY A 234 -2.88 -20.37 -15.36
C GLY A 234 -3.36 -19.29 -14.38
N LEU A 235 -4.14 -19.71 -13.38
CA LEU A 235 -4.71 -18.83 -12.34
C LEU A 235 -3.71 -18.45 -11.24
N SER A 236 -2.82 -19.36 -10.83
CA SER A 236 -1.76 -19.05 -9.83
C SER A 236 -0.66 -18.12 -10.38
N VAL A 237 -0.57 -17.92 -11.70
CA VAL A 237 0.36 -16.95 -12.31
C VAL A 237 -0.32 -15.59 -12.52
N MET A 238 -1.65 -15.49 -12.42
CA MET A 238 -2.36 -14.20 -12.40
C MET A 238 -2.30 -13.53 -11.03
N PHE A 239 -2.27 -14.34 -9.97
CA PHE A 239 -2.04 -13.87 -8.62
C PHE A 239 -0.60 -14.17 -8.27
N ALA A 240 0.28 -13.16 -8.37
CA ALA A 240 1.67 -13.27 -7.97
C ALA A 240 1.75 -14.04 -6.63
N PRO A 241 2.70 -14.99 -6.49
CA PRO A 241 2.87 -15.71 -5.22
C PRO A 241 2.91 -14.67 -4.12
N ALA A 242 2.14 -14.89 -3.04
CA ALA A 242 2.11 -14.01 -1.90
C ALA A 242 3.55 -13.64 -1.59
N VAL A 243 3.91 -12.38 -1.85
CA VAL A 243 5.25 -11.87 -1.59
C VAL A 243 5.55 -12.25 -0.16
N ASP A 244 6.72 -12.86 0.06
CA ASP A 244 7.07 -13.34 1.39
C ASP A 244 7.21 -12.13 2.30
N ASN A 245 6.09 -11.74 2.92
CA ASN A 245 5.95 -10.55 3.75
C ASN A 245 6.94 -10.57 4.93
N HIS A 246 7.61 -11.71 5.16
CA HIS A 246 8.66 -11.85 6.14
C HIS A 246 9.84 -10.90 5.87
N ASP A 247 10.30 -10.77 4.62
CA ASP A 247 11.45 -9.94 4.30
C ASP A 247 11.12 -8.45 4.41
N GLU A 248 9.95 -8.02 3.90
CA GLU A 248 9.49 -6.63 4.05
C GLU A 248 9.39 -6.24 5.54
N GLN A 249 8.77 -7.11 6.34
CA GLN A 249 8.62 -6.87 7.78
C GLN A 249 9.98 -6.79 8.46
N GLN A 250 10.96 -7.59 8.04
CA GLN A 250 12.28 -7.62 8.64
C GLN A 250 13.05 -6.31 8.42
N TYR A 251 13.00 -5.70 7.24
CA TYR A 251 13.79 -4.48 6.94
C TYR A 251 13.03 -3.17 7.17
N ARG A 252 11.69 -3.19 7.23
CA ARG A 252 10.88 -1.99 7.48
C ARG A 252 11.29 -1.18 8.72
N PRO A 253 11.69 -1.78 9.86
CA PRO A 253 12.16 -1.02 11.01
C PRO A 253 13.33 -0.09 10.70
N VAL A 254 14.30 -0.52 9.88
CA VAL A 254 15.46 0.31 9.50
C VAL A 254 15.00 1.55 8.74
N ALA A 255 14.09 1.39 7.78
CA ALA A 255 13.54 2.51 7.01
C ALA A 255 12.79 3.51 7.87
N VAL A 256 11.98 3.03 8.82
CA VAL A 256 11.26 3.91 9.75
C VAL A 256 12.26 4.64 10.65
N ILE A 257 13.19 3.93 11.29
CA ILE A 257 14.17 4.55 12.19
C ILE A 257 15.00 5.60 11.44
N LEU A 258 15.46 5.28 10.22
CA LEU A 258 16.20 6.22 9.37
C LEU A 258 15.40 7.48 9.07
N SER A 259 14.11 7.38 8.75
CA SER A 259 13.28 8.57 8.50
C SER A 259 13.15 9.49 9.72
N TYR A 260 13.15 8.93 10.93
CA TYR A 260 13.13 9.73 12.17
C TYR A 260 14.51 10.33 12.45
N ALA A 261 15.60 9.61 12.16
CA ALA A 261 16.96 10.16 12.25
C ALA A 261 17.14 11.34 11.28
N THR A 262 16.67 11.22 10.04
CA THR A 262 16.62 12.32 9.06
C THR A 262 15.78 13.50 9.57
N GLY A 263 14.63 13.22 10.19
CA GLY A 263 13.78 14.26 10.79
C GLY A 263 14.47 15.01 11.94
N ALA A 264 15.16 14.29 12.83
CA ALA A 264 15.94 14.86 13.93
C ALA A 264 17.12 15.69 13.41
N ALA A 265 17.83 15.20 12.39
CA ALA A 265 18.94 15.93 11.78
C ALA A 265 18.50 17.23 11.10
N ARG A 266 17.37 17.21 10.38
CA ARG A 266 16.78 18.43 9.78
C ARG A 266 16.34 19.43 10.85
N ALA A 267 15.71 18.95 11.92
CA ALA A 267 15.32 19.81 13.04
C ALA A 267 16.55 20.48 13.69
N HIS A 268 17.68 19.77 13.81
CA HIS A 268 18.94 20.34 14.28
C HIS A 268 19.45 21.44 13.34
N GLN A 269 19.43 21.21 12.03
CA GLN A 269 19.85 22.22 11.03
C GLN A 269 18.96 23.47 11.10
N GLU A 270 17.64 23.30 11.13
CA GLU A 270 16.68 24.40 11.25
C GLU A 270 16.89 25.23 12.53
N MET A 271 17.31 24.59 13.62
CA MET A 271 17.60 25.26 14.90
C MET A 271 18.85 26.15 14.84
N GLY A 272 19.81 25.86 13.95
CA GLY A 272 20.94 26.76 13.69
C GLY A 272 20.54 28.02 12.91
N GLU A 273 19.44 27.96 12.16
CA GLU A 273 18.96 29.07 11.31
C GLU A 273 17.84 29.89 11.96
N ARG A 274 17.06 29.28 12.86
CA ARG A 274 15.83 29.86 13.46
C ARG A 274 15.92 30.00 14.97
N SER A 275 15.03 30.82 15.53
CA SER A 275 14.85 30.93 16.97
C SER A 275 14.53 29.55 17.59
N PRO A 276 15.11 29.20 18.76
CA PRO A 276 14.84 27.92 19.44
C PRO A 276 13.37 27.65 19.76
N LEU A 277 12.54 28.70 19.81
CA LEU A 277 11.09 28.60 20.05
C LEU A 277 10.33 28.12 18.81
N ASP A 278 10.83 28.39 17.61
CA ASP A 278 10.18 28.05 16.34
C ASP A 278 10.73 26.77 15.71
N ALA A 279 11.82 26.22 16.28
CA ALA A 279 12.43 25.00 15.79
C ALA A 279 11.48 23.80 15.93
N ARG A 280 11.37 23.00 14.87
CA ARG A 280 10.52 21.83 14.83
C ARG A 280 10.97 20.80 15.86
N ARG A 281 10.08 20.40 16.76
CA ARG A 281 10.33 19.31 17.72
C ARG A 281 10.08 17.95 17.07
N VAL A 282 10.90 16.96 17.44
CA VAL A 282 10.83 15.62 16.85
C VAL A 282 10.38 14.64 17.92
N SER A 283 9.20 14.06 17.70
CA SER A 283 8.68 13.04 18.60
C SER A 283 9.17 11.65 18.25
N VAL A 284 9.56 10.85 19.25
CA VAL A 284 10.07 9.48 19.05
C VAL A 284 8.97 8.41 19.09
N ARG A 285 7.71 8.78 19.33
CA ARG A 285 6.59 7.83 19.55
C ARG A 285 6.43 6.77 18.44
N GLY A 286 6.65 7.15 17.19
CA GLY A 286 6.57 6.20 16.07
C GLY A 286 7.67 5.14 16.11
N VAL A 287 8.90 5.55 16.47
CA VAL A 287 10.06 4.66 16.61
C VAL A 287 9.89 3.72 17.80
N GLU A 288 9.31 4.18 18.92
CA GLU A 288 9.10 3.32 20.10
C GLU A 288 8.34 2.04 19.76
N ARG A 289 7.29 2.17 18.94
CA ARG A 289 6.47 1.02 18.52
C ARG A 289 7.28 0.04 17.69
N VAL A 290 8.16 0.56 16.84
CA VAL A 290 9.07 -0.24 16.00
C VAL A 290 10.08 -0.98 16.87
N VAL A 291 10.78 -0.27 17.77
CA VAL A 291 11.77 -0.85 18.68
C VAL A 291 11.15 -1.92 19.59
N ARG A 292 9.95 -1.69 20.14
CA ARG A 292 9.26 -2.69 20.97
C ARG A 292 8.82 -3.95 20.21
N ARG A 293 8.61 -3.85 18.90
CA ARG A 293 8.23 -4.97 18.03
C ARG A 293 9.42 -5.62 17.33
N ALA A 294 10.58 -4.96 17.32
CA ALA A 294 11.82 -5.41 16.68
C ALA A 294 12.15 -6.88 16.96
N TRP A 295 12.13 -7.26 18.24
CA TRP A 295 12.44 -8.63 18.65
C TRP A 295 11.45 -9.67 18.11
N LYS A 296 10.17 -9.32 18.00
CA LYS A 296 9.12 -10.23 17.50
C LYS A 296 9.28 -10.46 16.00
N VAL A 297 9.60 -9.39 15.28
CA VAL A 297 9.81 -9.43 13.82
C VAL A 297 11.06 -10.25 13.48
N ARG A 298 12.17 -10.05 14.20
CA ARG A 298 13.45 -10.69 13.88
C ARG A 298 13.54 -12.15 14.36
N HIS A 299 13.01 -12.46 15.55
CA HIS A 299 13.20 -13.79 16.18
C HIS A 299 11.96 -14.68 16.13
N GLY A 300 10.84 -14.18 15.60
CA GLY A 300 9.57 -14.92 15.57
C GLY A 300 9.04 -15.26 16.98
N LYS A 301 9.27 -16.51 17.41
CA LYS A 301 8.82 -17.05 18.72
C LYS A 301 10.02 -17.47 19.59
N PRO A 302 10.79 -16.52 20.14
CA PRO A 302 11.89 -16.85 21.05
C PRO A 302 11.40 -17.52 22.33
N LYS A 303 12.27 -18.29 22.98
CA LYS A 303 11.99 -18.94 24.27
C LYS A 303 11.61 -17.89 25.34
N PRO A 304 10.76 -18.22 26.33
CA PRO A 304 10.29 -17.28 27.34
C PRO A 304 11.36 -16.44 28.08
N PRO A 305 12.51 -16.98 28.56
CA PRO A 305 13.52 -16.18 29.24
C PRO A 305 14.16 -15.14 28.30
N HIS A 306 14.61 -15.59 27.13
CA HIS A 306 15.18 -14.70 26.11
C HIS A 306 14.19 -13.64 25.63
N ARG A 307 12.91 -14.01 25.52
CA ARG A 307 11.83 -13.05 25.21
C ARG A 307 11.72 -11.96 26.27
N ARG A 308 11.92 -12.27 27.56
CA ARG A 308 11.88 -11.28 28.64
C ARG A 308 13.09 -10.35 28.55
N GLU A 309 14.29 -10.89 28.34
CA GLU A 309 15.51 -10.10 28.13
C GLU A 309 15.36 -9.11 26.97
N LEU A 310 14.93 -9.58 25.79
CA LEU A 310 14.71 -8.73 24.62
C LEU A 310 13.66 -7.63 24.86
N LYS A 311 12.60 -7.92 25.62
CA LYS A 311 11.59 -6.93 25.99
C LYS A 311 12.13 -5.90 26.97
N THR A 312 12.89 -6.34 27.97
CA THR A 312 13.52 -5.45 28.95
C THR A 312 14.51 -4.52 28.25
N HIS A 313 15.38 -5.06 27.39
CA HIS A 313 16.31 -4.28 26.57
C HIS A 313 15.57 -3.25 25.71
N ALA A 314 14.55 -3.67 24.96
CA ALA A 314 13.75 -2.75 24.15
C ALA A 314 13.05 -1.67 24.99
N ALA A 315 12.64 -1.97 26.23
CA ALA A 315 12.06 -0.99 27.14
C ALA A 315 13.11 0.02 27.65
N LYS A 316 14.35 -0.42 27.92
CA LYS A 316 15.47 0.46 28.28
C LYS A 316 15.84 1.38 27.11
N VAL A 317 15.95 0.85 25.89
CA VAL A 317 16.21 1.64 24.66
C VAL A 317 15.11 2.69 24.42
N VAL A 318 13.83 2.35 24.64
CA VAL A 318 12.74 3.32 24.58
C VAL A 318 12.84 4.39 25.68
N GLY A 319 13.33 4.02 26.87
CA GLY A 319 13.66 4.99 27.92
C GLY A 319 14.76 5.96 27.50
N ALA A 320 15.81 5.46 26.86
CA ALA A 320 16.90 6.28 26.33
C ALA A 320 16.37 7.29 25.30
N LEU A 321 15.56 6.83 24.34
CA LEU A 321 14.95 7.68 23.32
C LEU A 321 14.03 8.74 23.92
N ARG A 322 13.23 8.39 24.93
CA ARG A 322 12.35 9.35 25.63
C ARG A 322 13.15 10.39 26.41
N ARG A 323 14.22 9.97 27.09
CA ARG A 323 15.11 10.90 27.80
C ARG A 323 15.79 11.87 26.83
N ALA A 324 16.22 11.39 25.66
CA ALA A 324 16.74 12.25 24.59
C ALA A 324 15.67 13.18 24.01
N GLU A 325 14.41 12.73 23.86
CA GLU A 325 13.27 13.58 23.49
C GLU A 325 12.99 14.67 24.54
N GLU A 326 12.97 14.31 25.83
CA GLU A 326 12.74 15.24 26.95
C GLU A 326 13.86 16.29 27.09
N ARG A 327 15.12 15.92 26.80
CA ARG A 327 16.25 16.85 26.75
C ARG A 327 16.07 17.98 25.75
N GLN A 328 15.32 17.77 24.65
CA GLN A 328 14.97 18.85 23.72
C GLN A 328 14.20 20.01 24.37
N TYR A 329 13.50 19.75 25.48
CA TYR A 329 12.67 20.74 26.17
C TYR A 329 13.32 21.32 27.43
N THR A 330 14.31 20.62 27.97
CA THR A 330 14.86 20.89 29.31
C THR A 330 16.29 21.39 29.26
N ASP A 331 17.08 20.94 28.28
CA ASP A 331 18.48 21.37 28.15
C ASP A 331 18.57 22.80 27.60
N GLU A 332 19.61 23.51 28.03
CA GLU A 332 19.92 24.86 27.56
C GLU A 332 20.25 24.88 26.05
N ASP A 333 20.86 23.80 25.56
CA ASP A 333 21.14 23.57 24.14
C ASP A 333 20.28 22.42 23.56
N PRO A 334 19.07 22.71 23.07
CA PRO A 334 18.22 21.71 22.43
C PRO A 334 18.79 21.18 21.11
N GLY A 335 19.77 21.86 20.50
CA GLY A 335 20.45 21.41 19.30
C GLY A 335 21.27 20.16 19.60
N MET A 336 22.08 20.21 20.67
CA MET A 336 22.84 19.03 21.12
C MET A 336 21.94 17.83 21.44
N ALA A 337 20.76 18.05 22.04
CA ALA A 337 19.79 16.97 22.27
C ALA A 337 19.28 16.32 20.96
N LEU A 338 19.07 17.11 19.89
CA LEU A 338 18.67 16.61 18.57
C LEU A 338 19.82 15.86 17.86
N LYS A 339 21.06 16.32 18.02
CA LYS A 339 22.26 15.63 17.53
C LYS A 339 22.42 14.25 18.18
N ASP A 340 22.36 14.20 19.52
CA ASP A 340 22.41 12.96 20.29
C ASP A 340 21.29 12.00 19.88
N LEU A 341 20.07 12.52 19.70
CA LEU A 341 18.94 11.71 19.26
C LEU A 341 19.17 11.13 17.85
N THR A 342 19.74 11.92 16.94
CA THR A 342 20.08 11.48 15.58
C THR A 342 21.09 10.33 15.62
N GLU A 343 22.16 10.48 16.41
CA GLU A 343 23.19 9.45 16.59
C GLU A 343 22.63 8.17 17.21
N MET A 344 21.78 8.30 18.24
CA MET A 344 21.12 7.17 18.88
C MET A 344 20.22 6.41 17.90
N LEU A 345 19.43 7.11 17.09
CA LEU A 345 18.56 6.49 16.08
C LEU A 345 19.37 5.76 15.01
N LEU A 346 20.47 6.35 14.53
CA LEU A 346 21.35 5.69 13.57
C LEU A 346 21.99 4.42 14.14
N THR A 347 22.45 4.48 15.39
CA THR A 347 23.02 3.32 16.09
C THR A 347 22.01 2.20 16.21
N ILE A 348 20.76 2.52 16.58
CA ILE A 348 19.68 1.54 16.63
C ILE A 348 19.39 0.96 15.23
N ALA A 349 19.35 1.79 14.18
CA ALA A 349 19.11 1.33 12.82
C ALA A 349 20.19 0.36 12.33
N GLU A 350 21.46 0.67 12.61
CA GLU A 350 22.62 -0.17 12.28
C GLU A 350 22.60 -1.49 13.05
N ARG A 351 22.52 -1.46 14.38
CA ARG A 351 22.46 -2.67 15.22
C ARG A 351 21.25 -3.53 14.88
N TYR A 352 20.12 -2.92 14.49
CA TYR A 352 18.98 -3.65 13.99
C TYR A 352 19.24 -4.31 12.63
N ALA A 353 19.90 -3.62 11.69
CA ALA A 353 20.29 -4.17 10.40
C ALA A 353 21.24 -5.39 10.55
N GLU A 354 22.19 -5.30 11.49
CA GLU A 354 23.06 -6.41 11.91
C GLU A 354 22.29 -7.60 12.52
N GLY A 355 21.06 -7.37 12.99
CA GLY A 355 20.26 -8.37 13.71
C GLY A 355 20.52 -8.42 15.22
N ARG A 356 21.27 -7.46 15.77
CA ARG A 356 21.57 -7.34 17.21
C ARG A 356 20.42 -6.68 17.98
N THR A 357 19.22 -7.26 17.92
CA THR A 357 18.03 -6.68 18.59
C THR A 357 18.09 -6.68 20.12
N GLY A 358 19.01 -7.46 20.72
CA GLY A 358 19.28 -7.45 22.16
C GLY A 358 20.38 -6.48 22.58
N GLN A 359 21.00 -5.78 21.63
CA GLN A 359 22.10 -4.82 21.83
C GLN A 359 21.92 -3.65 20.85
N LEU A 360 20.70 -3.10 20.80
CA LEU A 360 20.38 -1.95 19.94
C LEU A 360 21.14 -0.67 20.33
N LEU A 361 21.57 -0.58 21.58
CA LEU A 361 22.34 0.52 22.13
C LEU A 361 23.19 -0.05 23.27
N ASP A 362 24.45 0.39 23.39
CA ASP A 362 25.43 -0.23 24.30
C ASP A 362 25.24 0.26 25.75
N ASP A 363 24.99 1.56 25.96
CA ASP A 363 24.91 2.19 27.30
C ASP A 363 23.47 2.35 27.81
N VAL A 364 22.67 1.28 27.80
CA VAL A 364 21.28 1.34 28.31
C VAL A 364 21.12 0.77 29.71
N ASP A 365 22.18 0.25 30.32
CA ASP A 365 22.02 -0.54 31.53
C ASP A 365 21.57 0.25 32.75
N GLU A 366 21.98 1.51 32.83
CA GLU A 366 21.60 2.48 33.86
C GLU A 366 20.20 3.09 33.65
N ILE A 367 19.60 2.88 32.48
CA ILE A 367 18.33 3.50 32.13
C ILE A 367 17.18 2.66 32.67
N GLU A 368 16.31 3.28 33.46
CA GLU A 368 15.12 2.62 33.98
C GLU A 368 14.22 2.15 32.82
N PRO A 369 13.83 0.86 32.81
CA PRO A 369 13.02 0.33 31.73
C PRO A 369 11.64 0.99 31.74
N VAL A 370 11.30 1.63 30.62
CA VAL A 370 9.99 2.26 30.47
C VAL A 370 8.92 1.18 30.40
N THR A 371 8.23 0.98 31.52
CA THR A 371 7.03 0.16 31.55
C THR A 371 5.89 0.98 30.96
N ASP A 372 5.34 0.50 29.84
CA ASP A 372 4.15 1.09 29.27
C ASP A 372 2.93 0.76 30.13
N ARG A 373 2.75 1.54 31.20
CA ARG A 373 1.55 1.49 32.02
C ARG A 373 0.41 2.28 31.39
N THR A 374 0.50 2.72 30.13
CA THR A 374 -0.57 3.48 29.47
C THR A 374 -1.86 2.68 29.41
N ALA A 375 -1.79 1.39 29.09
CA ALA A 375 -2.98 0.53 29.10
C ALA A 375 -3.60 0.41 30.51
N LEU A 376 -2.76 0.30 31.55
CA LEU A 376 -3.22 0.26 32.93
C LEU A 376 -3.79 1.61 33.40
N ARG A 377 -3.21 2.72 32.94
CA ARG A 377 -3.68 4.08 33.21
C ARG A 377 -5.01 4.36 32.51
N VAL A 378 -5.16 3.95 31.25
CA VAL A 378 -6.44 4.01 30.53
C VAL A 378 -7.47 3.14 31.23
N ALA A 379 -7.13 1.91 31.57
CA ALA A 379 -8.03 1.01 32.30
C ALA A 379 -8.43 1.58 33.67
N GLY A 380 -7.48 2.17 34.40
CA GLY A 380 -7.73 2.85 35.67
C GLY A 380 -8.62 4.09 35.52
N ALA A 381 -8.36 4.93 34.51
CA ALA A 381 -9.17 6.11 34.21
C ALA A 381 -10.60 5.72 33.84
N VAL A 382 -10.77 4.70 32.98
CA VAL A 382 -12.08 4.14 32.64
C VAL A 382 -12.75 3.55 33.89
N ALA A 383 -12.04 2.79 34.71
CA ALA A 383 -12.60 2.21 35.92
C ALA A 383 -13.09 3.28 36.92
N VAL A 384 -12.30 4.33 37.15
CA VAL A 384 -12.71 5.46 38.02
C VAL A 384 -13.88 6.22 37.42
N PHE A 385 -13.88 6.46 36.11
CA PHE A 385 -15.00 7.10 35.43
C PHE A 385 -16.29 6.28 35.57
N LEU A 386 -16.24 4.96 35.35
CA LEU A 386 -17.40 4.07 35.52
C LEU A 386 -17.85 4.01 36.99
N LEU A 387 -16.92 3.99 37.93
CA LEU A 387 -17.24 4.00 39.36
C LEU A 387 -18.02 5.27 39.74
N ILE A 388 -17.63 6.44 39.20
CA ILE A 388 -18.36 7.70 39.45
C ILE A 388 -19.70 7.71 38.74
N LEU A 389 -19.74 7.24 37.49
CA LEU A 389 -20.95 7.18 36.67
C LEU A 389 -22.04 6.32 37.31
N PHE A 390 -21.69 5.14 37.83
CA PHE A 390 -22.63 4.22 38.47
C PHE A 390 -22.79 4.47 39.98
N GLY A 391 -21.81 5.09 40.63
CA GLY A 391 -21.87 5.43 42.05
C GLY A 391 -22.78 6.63 42.35
N ALA A 392 -22.88 7.61 41.44
CA ALA A 392 -23.68 8.81 41.65
C ALA A 392 -25.19 8.55 41.86
N PRO A 393 -25.86 7.68 41.08
CA PRO A 393 -27.27 7.33 41.33
C PRO A 393 -27.49 6.62 42.66
N MET A 394 -26.54 5.79 43.11
CA MET A 394 -26.64 5.08 44.39
C MET A 394 -26.57 6.02 45.60
N LEU A 395 -25.98 7.21 45.42
CA LEU A 395 -25.92 8.25 46.45
C LEU A 395 -27.16 9.15 46.48
N GLY A 396 -28.16 8.89 45.62
CA GLY A 396 -29.41 9.66 45.59
C GLY A 396 -29.22 11.11 45.12
N LEU A 397 -28.19 11.37 44.31
CA LEU A 397 -27.93 12.71 43.79
C LEU A 397 -29.01 13.12 42.76
N PRO A 398 -29.49 14.38 42.78
CA PRO A 398 -30.44 14.88 41.79
C PRO A 398 -29.86 14.86 40.37
N ASP A 399 -30.68 14.49 39.38
CA ASP A 399 -30.27 14.37 37.97
C ASP A 399 -29.63 15.65 37.40
N SER A 400 -30.02 16.81 37.91
CA SER A 400 -29.46 18.11 37.53
C SER A 400 -27.97 18.28 37.90
N VAL A 401 -27.50 17.60 38.95
CA VAL A 401 -26.09 17.64 39.40
C VAL A 401 -25.27 16.54 38.73
N THR A 402 -25.91 15.41 38.42
CA THR A 402 -25.26 14.22 37.85
C THR A 402 -24.54 14.54 36.53
N GLY A 403 -25.13 15.35 35.65
CA GLY A 403 -24.51 15.73 34.38
C GLY A 403 -23.20 16.52 34.55
N SER A 404 -23.20 17.56 35.40
CA SER A 404 -21.99 18.35 35.67
C SER A 404 -20.93 17.55 36.41
N LEU A 405 -21.34 16.69 37.34
CA LEU A 405 -20.44 15.84 38.10
C LEU A 405 -19.72 14.83 37.20
N GLN A 406 -20.40 14.26 36.21
CA GLN A 406 -19.79 13.35 35.22
C GLN A 406 -18.69 14.04 34.40
N GLY A 407 -18.90 15.29 33.99
CA GLY A 407 -17.89 16.07 33.28
C GLY A 407 -16.65 16.32 34.13
N ILE A 408 -16.84 16.78 35.37
CA ILE A 408 -15.74 17.02 36.33
C ILE A 408 -15.02 15.71 36.65
N ALA A 409 -15.75 14.62 36.83
CA ALA A 409 -15.22 13.29 37.10
C ALA A 409 -14.37 12.74 35.95
N ALA A 410 -14.81 12.92 34.71
CA ALA A 410 -14.03 12.54 33.54
C ALA A 410 -12.70 13.31 33.49
N ILE A 411 -12.75 14.62 33.69
CA ILE A 411 -11.55 15.48 33.72
C ILE A 411 -10.64 15.06 34.87
N ALA A 412 -11.17 14.84 36.07
CA ALA A 412 -10.40 14.40 37.23
C ALA A 412 -9.77 13.01 37.02
N ALA A 413 -10.48 12.07 36.41
CA ALA A 413 -9.93 10.75 36.06
C ALA A 413 -8.78 10.88 35.05
N VAL A 414 -8.96 11.67 34.00
CA VAL A 414 -7.89 11.92 33.03
C VAL A 414 -6.70 12.62 33.71
N ALA A 415 -6.95 13.66 34.51
CA ALA A 415 -5.90 14.36 35.25
C ALA A 415 -5.13 13.42 36.17
N LEU A 416 -5.80 12.61 37.01
CA LEU A 416 -5.16 11.68 37.94
C LEU A 416 -4.28 10.64 37.24
N PHE A 417 -4.75 10.05 36.14
CA PHE A 417 -4.01 8.97 35.46
C PHE A 417 -2.99 9.47 34.43
N PHE A 418 -3.08 10.73 34.00
CA PHE A 418 -2.22 11.29 32.95
C PHE A 418 -1.43 12.55 33.35
N ASN A 419 -1.47 12.99 34.62
CA ASN A 419 -0.90 14.24 35.16
C ASN A 419 0.59 14.49 34.90
N HIS A 420 1.35 13.49 34.45
CA HIS A 420 2.80 13.60 34.26
C HIS A 420 3.25 13.76 32.80
N ARG A 421 2.30 13.82 31.85
CA ARG A 421 2.66 13.81 30.42
C ARG A 421 1.93 14.78 29.53
N TYR A 422 0.92 15.47 30.03
CA TYR A 422 0.19 16.46 29.27
C TYR A 422 0.25 17.76 30.03
N ASN A 423 0.82 18.79 29.42
CA ASN A 423 0.60 20.14 29.90
C ASN A 423 -0.91 20.40 29.86
N ALA A 424 -1.43 21.16 30.84
CA ALA A 424 -2.85 21.46 30.92
C ALA A 424 -3.41 22.05 29.60
N THR A 425 -2.55 22.72 28.82
CA THR A 425 -2.83 23.22 27.48
C THR A 425 -3.13 22.12 26.45
N ASP A 426 -2.44 20.97 26.51
CA ASP A 426 -2.66 19.86 25.57
C ASP A 426 -4.00 19.16 25.83
N LEU A 427 -4.42 19.08 27.10
CA LEU A 427 -5.74 18.57 27.44
C LEU A 427 -6.82 19.52 26.93
N VAL A 428 -6.63 20.83 27.08
CA VAL A 428 -7.56 21.83 26.52
C VAL A 428 -7.61 21.75 24.99
N ASP A 429 -6.49 21.53 24.31
CA ASP A 429 -6.44 21.37 22.85
C ASP A 429 -7.17 20.08 22.39
N ILE A 430 -7.02 18.97 23.13
CA ILE A 430 -7.75 17.72 22.88
C ILE A 430 -9.26 17.91 23.08
N PHE A 431 -9.67 18.62 24.15
CA PHE A 431 -11.08 18.93 24.41
C PHE A 431 -11.65 20.00 23.45
N ARG A 432 -10.80 20.87 22.88
CA ARG A 432 -11.18 21.83 21.83
C ARG A 432 -11.31 21.19 20.44
N GLY A 433 -10.97 19.92 20.28
CA GLY A 433 -11.03 19.24 18.97
C GLY A 433 -9.95 19.72 18.00
N ALA A 434 -8.85 20.29 18.50
CA ALA A 434 -7.72 20.68 17.67
C ALA A 434 -6.89 19.44 17.31
N ASP A 435 -7.38 18.68 16.33
CA ASP A 435 -6.62 17.63 15.66
C ASP A 435 -5.48 18.28 14.85
N ARG A 436 -4.30 18.42 15.47
CA ARG A 436 -3.09 18.89 14.78
C ARG A 436 -2.60 17.78 13.85
N LYS A 437 -2.78 17.97 12.54
CA LYS A 437 -2.05 17.24 11.50
C LYS A 437 -0.61 17.69 11.41
#